data_AF-A0A3B8YWW4-F1
#
_entry.id   AF-A0A3B8YWW4-F1
#
_cell.length_a   1.000
_cell.length_b   1.000
_cell.length_c   1.000
_cell.angle_alpha   90.00
_cell.angle_beta   90.00
_cell.angle_gamma   90.00
#
_symmetry.space_group_name_H-M   'P 1'
#
loop_
_entity.id
_entity.type
_entity.pdbx_description
1 polymer ?
#
loop_
_entity_poly.entity_id
_entity_poly.type
_entity_poly.pdbx_seq_one_letter_code
_entity_poly.pdbx_strand_id
1 'polypeptide(L)'
;VASLAAELRVAELPGSLGFVTPAGKAAQLATQFNGPPGALGLPYAAHLRSPEIDITGLVIPGTPIFIAGRNKTIAWSASAVVTDDVDLVMEELDGIGNFRAAGGREKAARRQELVRVRGGDDRRIEVVETRHGPLLSGLASQFHGAPEDTRISIAVRWGLNSLGTSQSGWLALARAANVAQAKEASRLLGSGPLAFELLVADHEGQEARYRAGRVPIRSAANDLPVRGWHGESRWSGAVFLSDEVG
;
A
#
# COMPACT_ATOMS: atom_id res chain seq x y z
N VAL A 1 14.17 4.53 25.04
CA VAL A 1 12.84 4.30 24.44
C VAL A 1 11.95 5.53 24.60
N ALA A 2 11.84 6.12 25.79
CA ALA A 2 11.02 7.34 26.01
C ALA A 2 11.48 8.60 25.23
N SER A 3 12.75 8.71 24.84
CA SER A 3 13.27 9.89 24.12
C SER A 3 13.05 9.88 22.60
N LEU A 4 12.84 8.71 21.97
CA LEU A 4 12.64 8.61 20.51
C LEU A 4 11.19 8.93 20.12
N ALA A 5 10.23 8.69 21.01
CA ALA A 5 8.81 8.94 20.76
C ALA A 5 8.45 10.44 20.74
N ALA A 6 9.27 11.29 21.39
CA ALA A 6 9.02 12.73 21.49
C ALA A 6 9.33 13.52 20.19
N GLU A 7 10.11 12.94 19.27
CA GLU A 7 10.52 13.60 18.01
C GLU A 7 9.72 13.14 16.78
N LEU A 8 8.92 12.07 16.90
CA LEU A 8 8.05 11.59 15.82
C LEU A 8 6.76 12.41 15.78
N ARG A 9 6.81 13.59 15.14
CA ARG A 9 5.58 14.24 14.67
C ARG A 9 5.04 13.43 13.51
N VAL A 10 3.98 12.64 13.75
CA VAL A 10 3.16 12.10 12.66
C VAL A 10 2.57 13.31 11.94
N ALA A 11 3.07 13.60 10.74
CA ALA A 11 2.50 14.65 9.91
C ALA A 11 1.05 14.28 9.60
N GLU A 12 0.13 15.24 9.67
CA GLU A 12 -1.21 15.05 9.09
C GLU A 12 -1.03 14.71 7.61
N LEU A 13 -1.37 13.46 7.26
CA LEU A 13 -1.32 13.02 5.87
C LEU A 13 -2.49 13.70 5.13
N PRO A 14 -2.24 14.40 4.01
CA PRO A 14 -3.32 14.97 3.22
C PRO A 14 -4.22 13.84 2.70
N GLY A 15 -5.45 13.76 3.21
CA GLY A 15 -6.46 12.83 2.72
C GLY A 15 -7.11 13.34 1.43
N SER A 16 -7.47 12.44 0.52
CA SER A 16 -8.32 12.76 -0.62
C SER A 16 -9.80 12.63 -0.22
N LEU A 17 -10.64 13.54 -0.69
CA LEU A 17 -12.08 13.58 -0.35
C LEU A 17 -12.90 13.19 -1.57
N GLY A 18 -14.00 12.47 -1.34
CA GLY A 18 -15.03 12.27 -2.34
C GLY A 18 -16.41 12.37 -1.68
N PHE A 19 -17.40 12.81 -2.46
CA PHE A 19 -18.80 12.77 -2.05
C PHE A 19 -19.63 12.13 -3.16
N VAL A 20 -20.64 11.37 -2.75
CA VAL A 20 -21.66 10.81 -3.63
C VAL A 20 -23.02 11.19 -3.04
N THR A 21 -23.97 11.62 -3.88
CA THR A 21 -25.29 12.05 -3.44
C THR A 21 -26.39 11.80 -4.49
N PRO A 22 -27.59 11.35 -4.06
CA PRO A 22 -28.66 11.06 -5.01
C PRO A 22 -29.14 12.36 -5.66
N ALA A 23 -29.25 12.38 -6.99
CA ALA A 23 -29.71 13.55 -7.74
C ALA A 23 -30.80 13.17 -8.75
N GLY A 24 -31.98 12.80 -8.23
CA GLY A 24 -33.14 12.45 -9.05
C GLY A 24 -32.98 11.09 -9.74
N LYS A 25 -32.70 11.08 -11.05
CA LYS A 25 -32.56 9.85 -11.85
C LYS A 25 -31.12 9.31 -11.94
N ALA A 26 -30.15 10.01 -11.37
CA ALA A 26 -28.75 9.60 -11.34
C ALA A 26 -28.09 10.08 -10.04
N ALA A 27 -27.01 9.44 -9.62
CA ALA A 27 -26.18 9.90 -8.52
C ALA A 27 -25.10 10.87 -9.01
N GLN A 28 -24.79 11.89 -8.21
CA GLN A 28 -23.70 12.82 -8.46
C GLN A 28 -22.49 12.43 -7.62
N LEU A 29 -21.31 12.49 -8.22
CA LEU A 29 -20.05 12.20 -7.55
C LEU A 29 -19.05 13.31 -7.86
N ALA A 30 -18.37 13.82 -6.83
CA ALA A 30 -17.18 14.63 -7.01
C ALA A 30 -16.01 14.14 -6.16
N THR A 31 -14.81 14.47 -6.63
CA THR A 31 -13.54 14.01 -6.08
C THR A 31 -12.59 15.18 -5.92
N GLN A 32 -11.81 15.15 -4.85
CA GLN A 32 -10.69 16.04 -4.61
C GLN A 32 -9.48 15.18 -4.24
N PHE A 33 -8.43 15.30 -5.05
CA PHE A 33 -7.15 14.65 -4.78
C PHE A 33 -6.20 15.64 -4.11
N ASN A 34 -5.72 15.31 -2.91
CA ASN A 34 -4.74 16.09 -2.18
C ASN A 34 -3.41 15.33 -2.14
N GLY A 35 -2.31 16.01 -2.48
CA GLY A 35 -0.96 15.47 -2.38
C GLY A 35 0.05 16.58 -2.09
N PRO A 36 1.23 16.26 -1.51
CA PRO A 36 2.23 17.29 -1.24
C PRO A 36 2.72 17.93 -2.55
N PRO A 37 3.04 19.23 -2.55
CA PRO A 37 3.62 19.89 -3.71
C PRO A 37 4.86 19.14 -4.21
N GLY A 38 4.88 18.77 -5.49
CA GLY A 38 6.00 18.05 -6.10
C GLY A 38 5.98 16.53 -5.95
N ALA A 39 4.91 15.94 -5.39
CA ALA A 39 4.70 14.49 -5.50
C ALA A 39 4.74 14.07 -6.98
N LEU A 40 5.61 13.11 -7.31
CA LEU A 40 5.61 12.48 -8.63
C LEU A 40 4.23 11.85 -8.88
N GLY A 41 3.60 12.18 -10.01
CA GLY A 41 2.34 11.54 -10.42
C GLY A 41 1.05 12.21 -9.93
N LEU A 42 0.97 13.54 -9.94
CA LEU A 42 -0.35 14.20 -9.91
C LEU A 42 -1.28 13.56 -10.96
N PRO A 43 -2.53 13.20 -10.60
CA PRO A 43 -3.43 12.59 -11.56
C PRO A 43 -3.64 13.49 -12.79
N TYR A 44 -3.55 12.90 -13.98
CA TYR A 44 -3.70 13.58 -15.25
C TYR A 44 -5.11 13.36 -15.80
N ALA A 45 -5.75 14.41 -16.32
CA ALA A 45 -7.06 14.26 -16.94
C ALA A 45 -6.93 13.58 -18.32
N ALA A 46 -7.57 12.42 -18.49
CA ALA A 46 -7.50 11.65 -19.73
C ALA A 46 -8.87 11.07 -20.10
N HIS A 47 -9.02 10.77 -21.40
CA HIS A 47 -10.10 9.97 -21.95
C HIS A 47 -9.47 8.79 -22.70
N LEU A 48 -9.78 7.57 -22.26
CA LEU A 48 -9.36 6.33 -22.91
C LEU A 48 -10.56 5.66 -23.57
N ARG A 49 -10.45 5.33 -24.86
CA ARG A 49 -11.49 4.65 -25.62
C ARG A 49 -10.94 3.46 -26.41
N SER A 50 -11.63 2.34 -26.32
CA SER A 50 -11.45 1.10 -27.07
C SER A 50 -12.82 0.43 -27.25
N PRO A 51 -12.94 -0.71 -27.97
CA PRO A 51 -14.20 -1.45 -28.05
C PRO A 51 -14.75 -1.91 -26.69
N GLU A 52 -13.88 -2.20 -25.72
CA GLU A 52 -14.26 -2.76 -24.40
C GLU A 52 -14.29 -1.72 -23.28
N ILE A 53 -13.70 -0.53 -23.50
CA ILE A 53 -13.44 0.47 -22.45
C ILE A 53 -13.69 1.86 -22.99
N ASP A 54 -14.45 2.67 -22.25
CA ASP A 54 -14.69 4.09 -22.55
C ASP A 54 -14.71 4.85 -21.22
N ILE A 55 -13.56 5.40 -20.81
CA ILE A 55 -13.35 6.01 -19.49
C ILE A 55 -12.85 7.43 -19.65
N THR A 56 -13.49 8.37 -18.97
CA THR A 56 -12.97 9.73 -18.78
C THR A 56 -12.71 9.96 -17.31
N GLY A 57 -11.54 10.50 -16.96
CA GLY A 57 -11.21 10.74 -15.56
C GLY A 57 -9.75 11.12 -15.32
N LEU A 58 -9.29 10.86 -14.10
CA LEU A 58 -7.96 11.15 -13.60
C LEU A 58 -7.12 9.87 -13.59
N VAL A 59 -6.11 9.80 -14.46
CA VAL A 59 -5.18 8.67 -14.57
C VAL A 59 -3.89 8.95 -13.81
N ILE A 60 -3.32 7.93 -13.18
CA ILE A 60 -1.96 8.00 -12.62
C ILE A 60 -0.96 7.80 -13.77
N PRO A 61 -0.16 8.83 -14.14
CA PRO A 61 0.77 8.73 -15.26
C PRO A 61 1.72 7.54 -15.13
N GLY A 62 1.94 6.80 -16.22
CA GLY A 62 2.75 5.58 -16.23
C GLY A 62 1.98 4.30 -15.87
N THR A 63 0.68 4.39 -15.60
CA THR A 63 -0.19 3.24 -15.32
C THR A 63 -1.51 3.33 -16.10
N PRO A 64 -2.25 2.22 -16.28
CA PRO A 64 -3.61 2.25 -16.82
C PRO A 64 -4.68 2.58 -15.76
N ILE A 65 -4.28 3.07 -14.58
CA ILE A 65 -5.15 3.21 -13.40
C ILE A 65 -5.83 4.58 -13.40
N PHE A 66 -7.15 4.58 -13.56
CA PHE A 66 -8.00 5.75 -13.35
C PHE A 66 -8.48 5.78 -11.90
N ILE A 67 -7.85 6.63 -11.08
CA ILE A 67 -8.14 6.74 -9.63
C ILE A 67 -9.51 7.37 -9.36
N ALA A 68 -9.97 8.22 -10.28
CA ALA A 68 -11.33 8.71 -10.30
C ALA A 68 -11.77 8.88 -11.76
N GLY A 69 -13.05 8.70 -12.04
CA GLY A 69 -13.56 8.83 -13.39
C GLY A 69 -14.95 8.27 -13.55
N ARG A 70 -15.36 8.14 -14.79
CA ARG A 70 -16.61 7.49 -15.17
C ARG A 70 -16.44 6.71 -16.45
N ASN A 71 -17.23 5.66 -16.59
CA ASN A 71 -17.52 5.04 -17.86
C ASN A 71 -18.95 5.42 -18.31
N LYS A 72 -19.57 4.61 -19.17
CA LYS A 72 -20.93 4.87 -19.66
C LYS A 72 -22.02 4.65 -18.61
N THR A 73 -21.75 3.89 -17.56
CA THR A 73 -22.75 3.32 -16.66
C THR A 73 -22.50 3.63 -15.19
N ILE A 74 -21.25 3.86 -14.79
CA ILE A 74 -20.86 4.22 -13.43
C ILE A 74 -19.85 5.36 -13.41
N ALA A 75 -19.82 6.08 -12.29
CA ALA A 75 -18.76 6.98 -11.87
C ALA A 75 -18.14 6.46 -10.56
N TRP A 76 -16.84 6.69 -10.37
CA TRP A 76 -16.14 6.32 -9.14
C TRP A 76 -15.10 7.36 -8.72
N SER A 77 -14.79 7.34 -7.44
CA SER A 77 -13.61 8.00 -6.86
C SER A 77 -12.95 7.05 -5.88
N ALA A 78 -11.63 6.96 -5.96
CA ALA A 78 -10.83 6.19 -5.02
C ALA A 78 -9.92 7.12 -4.21
N SER A 79 -9.91 6.93 -2.89
CA SER A 79 -8.97 7.57 -1.97
C SER A 79 -8.15 6.49 -1.25
N ALA A 80 -6.87 6.76 -1.00
CA ALA A 80 -6.06 5.86 -0.19
C ALA A 80 -6.59 5.82 1.25
N VAL A 81 -6.67 4.63 1.84
CA VAL A 81 -7.02 4.44 3.25
C VAL A 81 -5.74 4.27 4.04
N VAL A 82 -5.63 4.96 5.17
CA VAL A 82 -4.55 4.72 6.13
C VAL A 82 -4.87 3.42 6.86
N THR A 83 -4.13 2.37 6.53
CA THR A 83 -4.19 1.08 7.19
C THR A 83 -2.90 0.80 7.93
N ASP A 84 -2.99 0.05 9.02
CA ASP A 84 -1.82 -0.50 9.70
C ASP A 84 -1.42 -1.83 9.04
N ASP A 85 -0.75 -1.73 7.89
CA ASP A 85 -0.35 -2.86 7.04
C ASP A 85 1.18 -3.07 6.99
N VAL A 86 1.91 -2.37 7.85
CA VAL A 86 3.37 -2.43 7.98
C VAL A 86 3.76 -2.73 9.42
N ASP A 87 4.55 -3.79 9.64
CA ASP A 87 5.18 -4.06 10.93
C ASP A 87 6.70 -3.81 10.86
N LEU A 88 7.25 -3.18 11.89
CA LEU A 88 8.68 -3.13 12.13
C LEU A 88 9.07 -4.25 13.09
N VAL A 89 10.06 -5.06 12.72
CA VAL A 89 10.49 -6.21 13.51
C VAL A 89 11.97 -6.07 13.87
N MET A 90 12.26 -6.10 15.17
CA MET A 90 13.62 -6.22 15.67
C MET A 90 14.14 -7.64 15.46
N GLU A 91 15.32 -7.75 14.87
CA GLU A 91 16.01 -9.00 14.57
C GLU A 91 17.36 -9.03 15.29
N GLU A 92 17.64 -10.11 16.00
CA GLU A 92 18.93 -10.31 16.68
C GLU A 92 19.87 -11.11 15.78
N LEU A 93 20.96 -10.51 15.29
CA LEU A 93 21.94 -11.15 14.41
C LEU A 93 23.13 -11.73 15.20
N ASP A 94 23.74 -12.83 14.74
CA ASP A 94 25.04 -13.31 15.29
C ASP A 94 26.26 -12.63 14.70
N GLY A 95 26.11 -11.88 13.60
CA GLY A 95 27.24 -11.34 12.86
C GLY A 95 27.94 -12.34 11.92
N ILE A 96 27.50 -13.61 11.86
CA ILE A 96 28.00 -14.61 10.90
C ILE A 96 26.97 -14.99 9.82
N GLY A 97 25.80 -14.35 9.85
CA GLY A 97 24.80 -14.44 8.78
C GLY A 97 23.48 -15.08 9.18
N ASN A 98 23.24 -15.34 10.46
CA ASN A 98 21.96 -15.83 10.96
C ASN A 98 21.30 -14.81 11.89
N PHE A 99 19.98 -14.95 12.03
CA PHE A 99 19.17 -14.20 12.96
C PHE A 99 18.48 -15.15 13.95
N ARG A 100 18.18 -14.65 15.14
CA ARG A 100 17.47 -15.39 16.18
C ARG A 100 15.99 -15.51 15.82
N ALA A 101 15.49 -16.73 15.84
CA ALA A 101 14.09 -17.07 15.70
C ALA A 101 13.57 -17.80 16.95
N ALA A 102 12.25 -17.98 17.03
CA ALA A 102 11.61 -18.64 18.17
C ALA A 102 12.11 -20.09 18.39
N GLY A 103 12.49 -20.79 17.31
CA GLY A 103 12.97 -22.18 17.34
C GLY A 103 14.48 -22.37 17.23
N GLY A 104 15.29 -21.31 17.26
CA GLY A 104 16.74 -21.40 17.04
C GLY A 104 17.29 -20.25 16.20
N ARG A 105 18.36 -20.49 15.44
CA ARG A 105 18.91 -19.53 14.48
C ARG A 105 18.45 -19.89 13.06
N GLU A 106 18.06 -18.87 12.30
CA GLU A 106 17.69 -19.00 10.88
C GLU A 106 18.65 -18.17 10.02
N LYS A 107 19.02 -18.67 8.84
CA LYS A 107 19.93 -17.98 7.93
C LYS A 107 19.22 -16.79 7.26
N ALA A 108 19.85 -15.62 7.24
CA ALA A 108 19.35 -14.49 6.46
C ALA A 108 19.69 -14.65 4.97
N ALA A 109 18.76 -14.29 4.10
CA ALA A 109 19.01 -14.18 2.66
C ALA A 109 19.84 -12.93 2.39
N ARG A 110 20.74 -13.00 1.40
CA ARG A 110 21.63 -11.90 1.01
C ARG A 110 21.67 -11.80 -0.50
N ARG A 111 21.58 -10.57 -1.02
CA ARG A 111 21.80 -10.27 -2.44
C ARG A 111 22.56 -8.96 -2.60
N GLN A 112 23.28 -8.86 -3.71
CA GLN A 112 24.02 -7.65 -4.08
C GLN A 112 23.25 -6.95 -5.19
N GLU A 113 22.97 -5.67 -5.00
CA GLU A 113 22.28 -4.80 -5.94
C GLU A 113 23.24 -3.71 -6.44
N LEU A 114 23.15 -3.36 -7.73
CA LEU A 114 23.96 -2.31 -8.35
C LEU A 114 23.08 -1.10 -8.67
N VAL A 115 23.39 0.05 -8.06
CA VAL A 115 22.76 1.33 -8.37
C VAL A 115 23.73 2.18 -9.17
N ARG A 116 23.39 2.43 -10.44
CA ARG A 116 24.16 3.31 -11.31
C ARG A 116 23.85 4.77 -11.00
N VAL A 117 24.89 5.56 -10.71
CA VAL A 117 24.74 6.97 -10.35
C VAL A 117 25.11 7.84 -11.54
N ARG A 118 24.18 8.67 -12.02
CA ARG A 118 24.47 9.59 -13.12
C ARG A 118 25.54 10.60 -12.69
N GLY A 119 26.67 10.61 -13.39
CA GLY A 119 27.77 11.54 -13.12
C GLY A 119 28.60 11.21 -11.86
N GLY A 120 28.47 10.00 -11.33
CA GLY A 120 29.29 9.51 -10.21
C GLY A 120 29.59 8.03 -10.33
N ASP A 121 30.22 7.48 -9.31
CA ASP A 121 30.55 6.05 -9.25
C ASP A 121 29.32 5.19 -8.95
N ASP A 122 29.28 4.01 -9.55
CA ASP A 122 28.30 2.98 -9.25
C ASP A 122 28.35 2.60 -7.76
N ARG A 123 27.18 2.43 -7.14
CA ARG A 123 27.04 1.98 -5.75
C ARG A 123 26.58 0.54 -5.70
N ARG A 124 27.35 -0.33 -5.04
CA ARG A 124 26.92 -1.68 -4.68
C ARG A 124 26.27 -1.68 -3.31
N ILE A 125 25.11 -2.32 -3.19
CA ILE A 125 24.34 -2.40 -1.96
C ILE A 125 24.14 -3.86 -1.61
N GLU A 126 24.47 -4.26 -0.39
CA GLU A 126 24.05 -5.54 0.15
C GLU A 126 22.63 -5.40 0.73
N VAL A 127 21.69 -6.19 0.21
CA VAL A 127 20.36 -6.35 0.81
C VAL A 127 20.36 -7.65 1.59
N VAL A 128 20.17 -7.53 2.91
CA VAL A 128 19.99 -8.65 3.84
C VAL A 128 18.51 -8.74 4.20
N GLU A 129 17.95 -9.95 4.14
CA GLU A 129 16.52 -10.18 4.30
C GLU A 129 16.25 -11.39 5.22
N THR A 130 15.37 -11.20 6.20
CA THR A 130 14.89 -12.26 7.09
C THR A 130 13.51 -12.74 6.64
N ARG A 131 12.92 -13.72 7.35
CA ARG A 131 11.54 -14.13 7.09
C ARG A 131 10.51 -13.01 7.29
N HIS A 132 10.87 -11.92 7.97
CA HIS A 132 10.00 -10.77 8.17
C HIS A 132 10.17 -9.72 7.07
N GLY A 133 11.31 -9.69 6.37
CA GLY A 133 11.57 -8.78 5.25
C GLY A 133 13.00 -8.20 5.27
N PRO A 134 13.29 -7.22 4.40
CA PRO A 134 14.62 -6.62 4.30
C PRO A 134 14.98 -5.81 5.56
N LEU A 135 16.26 -5.85 5.94
CA LEU A 135 16.81 -5.11 7.07
C LEU A 135 17.05 -3.64 6.70
N LEU A 136 16.22 -2.75 7.25
CA LEU A 136 16.34 -1.29 7.08
C LEU A 136 17.61 -0.72 7.71
N SER A 137 18.03 -1.23 8.87
CA SER A 137 19.22 -0.73 9.58
C SER A 137 20.50 -0.88 8.74
N GLY A 138 20.68 -2.02 8.06
CA GLY A 138 21.83 -2.27 7.20
C GLY A 138 21.82 -1.40 5.94
N LEU A 139 20.64 -1.13 5.37
CA LEU A 139 20.49 -0.19 4.27
C LEU A 139 20.80 1.25 4.72
N ALA A 140 20.27 1.67 5.87
CA ALA A 140 20.50 3.01 6.41
C ALA A 140 21.98 3.27 6.71
N SER A 141 22.72 2.27 7.22
CA SER A 141 24.18 2.40 7.42
C SER A 141 24.91 2.62 6.09
N GLN A 142 24.60 1.84 5.05
CA GLN A 142 25.21 1.96 3.73
C GLN A 142 24.92 3.30 3.03
N PHE A 143 23.75 3.91 3.26
CA PHE A 143 23.36 5.16 2.61
C PHE A 143 23.65 6.43 3.41
N HIS A 144 23.60 6.35 4.74
CA HIS A 144 23.65 7.52 5.63
C HIS A 144 24.75 7.47 6.68
N GLY A 145 25.59 6.42 6.69
CA GLY A 145 26.69 6.29 7.65
C GLY A 145 26.24 6.10 9.10
N ALA A 146 25.02 5.59 9.31
CA ALA A 146 24.51 5.29 10.64
C ALA A 146 25.41 4.25 11.36
N PRO A 147 25.68 4.40 12.68
CA PRO A 147 26.50 3.45 13.43
C PRO A 147 25.95 2.03 13.36
N GLU A 148 26.82 1.09 13.05
CA GLU A 148 26.47 -0.32 12.83
C GLU A 148 26.46 -1.08 14.16
N ASP A 149 25.41 -0.95 14.99
CA ASP A 149 25.13 -2.04 15.95
C ASP A 149 24.40 -3.15 15.20
N THR A 150 25.18 -4.06 14.63
CA THR A 150 24.68 -5.17 13.82
C THR A 150 23.93 -6.21 14.63
N ARG A 151 24.01 -6.18 15.97
CA ARG A 151 23.38 -7.20 16.80
C ARG A 151 21.87 -7.06 16.81
N ILE A 152 21.31 -5.85 16.76
CA ILE A 152 19.86 -5.63 16.67
C ILE A 152 19.57 -4.77 15.43
N SER A 153 18.89 -5.36 14.45
CA SER A 153 18.48 -4.69 13.21
C SER A 153 16.97 -4.60 13.10
N ILE A 154 16.47 -3.59 12.39
CA ILE A 154 15.04 -3.45 12.08
C ILE A 154 14.76 -4.03 10.70
N ALA A 155 13.94 -5.08 10.63
CA ALA A 155 13.31 -5.54 9.41
C ALA A 155 11.99 -4.79 9.18
N VAL A 156 11.65 -4.52 7.93
CA VAL A 156 10.31 -4.04 7.55
C VAL A 156 9.51 -5.17 6.95
N ARG A 157 8.32 -5.39 7.49
CA ARG A 157 7.33 -6.34 6.98
C ARG A 157 6.16 -5.56 6.41
N TRP A 158 5.91 -5.67 5.11
CA TRP A 158 4.85 -4.92 4.44
C TRP A 158 4.17 -5.73 3.34
N GLY A 159 2.90 -5.44 3.08
CA GLY A 159 2.18 -5.92 1.90
C GLY A 159 2.00 -7.45 1.87
N LEU A 160 2.05 -8.10 3.04
CA LEU A 160 2.11 -9.57 3.19
C LEU A 160 3.11 -10.23 2.20
N ASN A 161 4.22 -9.53 1.94
CA ASN A 161 5.39 -9.91 1.13
C ASN A 161 5.10 -10.37 -0.32
N SER A 162 4.20 -9.64 -1.00
CA SER A 162 4.00 -9.59 -2.47
C SER A 162 3.31 -10.80 -3.10
N LEU A 163 1.99 -10.93 -2.90
CA LEU A 163 1.15 -11.80 -3.73
C LEU A 163 -0.02 -11.01 -4.30
N GLY A 164 0.24 -10.29 -5.39
CA GLY A 164 -0.83 -9.76 -6.25
C GLY A 164 -0.61 -8.35 -6.75
N THR A 165 -1.52 -7.95 -7.64
CA THR A 165 -1.58 -6.60 -8.20
C THR A 165 -3.03 -6.15 -8.16
N SER A 166 -3.26 -4.87 -7.88
CA SER A 166 -4.60 -4.27 -7.96
C SER A 166 -5.02 -3.95 -9.41
N GLN A 167 -4.14 -4.16 -10.41
CA GLN A 167 -4.41 -3.83 -11.81
C GLN A 167 -5.67 -4.50 -12.38
N SER A 168 -5.91 -5.78 -12.05
CA SER A 168 -7.10 -6.49 -12.50
C SER A 168 -8.38 -5.87 -11.93
N GLY A 169 -8.35 -5.41 -10.68
CA GLY A 169 -9.46 -4.71 -10.05
C GLY A 169 -9.74 -3.35 -10.69
N TRP A 170 -8.70 -2.58 -11.03
CA TRP A 170 -8.87 -1.31 -11.75
C TRP A 170 -9.48 -1.51 -13.14
N LEU A 171 -9.04 -2.56 -13.86
CA LEU A 171 -9.58 -2.91 -15.16
C LEU A 171 -11.03 -3.42 -15.07
N ALA A 172 -11.36 -4.18 -14.02
CA ALA A 172 -12.73 -4.62 -13.76
C ALA A 172 -13.65 -3.43 -13.43
N LEU A 173 -13.18 -2.49 -12.59
CA LEU A 173 -13.93 -1.28 -12.24
C LEU A 173 -14.20 -0.41 -13.47
N ALA A 174 -13.18 -0.24 -14.32
CA ALA A 174 -13.27 0.43 -15.62
C ALA A 174 -14.41 -0.12 -16.52
N ARG A 175 -14.73 -1.41 -16.41
CA ARG A 175 -15.73 -2.12 -17.21
C ARG A 175 -17.06 -2.32 -16.49
N ALA A 176 -17.15 -1.98 -15.21
CA ALA A 176 -18.32 -2.29 -14.38
C ALA A 176 -19.56 -1.51 -14.87
N ALA A 177 -20.68 -2.23 -14.91
CA ALA A 177 -21.98 -1.74 -15.41
C ALA A 177 -22.88 -1.16 -14.31
N ASN A 178 -22.59 -1.46 -13.04
CA ASN A 178 -23.40 -1.06 -11.88
C ASN A 178 -22.59 -1.20 -10.59
N VAL A 179 -23.15 -0.74 -9.47
CA VAL A 179 -22.52 -0.83 -8.14
C VAL A 179 -22.17 -2.27 -7.75
N ALA A 180 -23.01 -3.26 -8.11
CA ALA A 180 -22.75 -4.67 -7.79
C ALA A 180 -21.49 -5.22 -8.49
N GLN A 181 -21.26 -4.86 -9.75
CA GLN A 181 -20.02 -5.21 -10.45
C GLN A 181 -18.81 -4.43 -9.91
N ALA A 182 -19.01 -3.19 -9.48
CA ALA A 182 -17.97 -2.42 -8.80
C ALA A 182 -17.55 -3.05 -7.46
N LYS A 183 -18.48 -3.69 -6.73
CA LYS A 183 -18.17 -4.50 -5.54
C LYS A 183 -17.26 -5.68 -5.85
N GLU A 184 -17.45 -6.34 -6.99
CA GLU A 184 -16.56 -7.43 -7.38
C GLU A 184 -15.17 -6.90 -7.77
N ALA A 185 -15.12 -5.78 -8.48
CA ALA A 185 -13.86 -5.09 -8.78
C ALA A 185 -13.10 -4.68 -7.51
N SER A 186 -13.79 -4.25 -6.45
CA SER A 186 -13.17 -3.87 -5.17
C SER A 186 -12.48 -5.04 -4.46
N ARG A 187 -13.00 -6.27 -4.60
CA ARG A 187 -12.34 -7.48 -4.08
C ARG A 187 -11.02 -7.75 -4.78
N LEU A 188 -10.99 -7.59 -6.11
CA LEU A 188 -9.76 -7.73 -6.90
C LEU A 188 -8.75 -6.63 -6.57
N LEU A 189 -9.21 -5.40 -6.34
CA LEU A 189 -8.35 -4.30 -5.87
C LEU A 189 -7.66 -4.64 -4.54
N GLY A 190 -8.36 -5.33 -3.64
CA GLY A 190 -7.81 -5.83 -2.38
C GLY A 190 -6.72 -6.90 -2.52
N SER A 191 -6.40 -7.36 -3.73
CA SER A 191 -5.24 -8.23 -3.98
C SER A 191 -3.91 -7.46 -4.08
N GLY A 192 -3.95 -6.13 -4.18
CA GLY A 192 -2.76 -5.28 -4.18
C GLY A 192 -2.27 -4.89 -2.78
N PRO A 193 -1.09 -4.27 -2.69
CA PRO A 193 -0.48 -3.87 -1.42
C PRO A 193 -1.03 -2.55 -0.86
N LEU A 194 -1.98 -1.91 -1.53
CA LEU A 194 -2.55 -0.62 -1.13
C LEU A 194 -4.03 -0.79 -0.80
N ALA A 195 -4.48 -0.06 0.22
CA ALA A 195 -5.88 0.03 0.59
C ALA A 195 -6.54 1.30 0.01
N PHE A 196 -7.75 1.15 -0.51
CA PHE A 196 -8.54 2.22 -1.10
C PHE A 196 -9.97 2.22 -0.54
N GLU A 197 -10.53 3.40 -0.36
CA GLU A 197 -11.96 3.60 -0.24
C GLU A 197 -12.49 4.01 -1.61
N LEU A 198 -13.53 3.33 -2.07
CA LEU A 198 -14.19 3.55 -3.35
C LEU A 198 -15.58 4.11 -3.08
N LEU A 199 -15.86 5.28 -3.62
CA LEU A 199 -17.21 5.78 -3.79
C LEU A 199 -17.65 5.48 -5.21
N VAL A 200 -18.83 4.92 -5.38
CA VAL A 200 -19.38 4.53 -6.68
C VAL A 200 -20.81 5.04 -6.79
N ALA A 201 -21.13 5.57 -7.96
CA ALA A 201 -22.45 5.99 -8.38
C ALA A 201 -22.77 5.33 -9.72
N ASP A 202 -23.95 4.75 -9.89
CA ASP A 202 -24.40 4.26 -11.18
C ASP A 202 -25.50 5.14 -11.82
N HIS A 203 -25.72 4.90 -13.10
CA HIS A 203 -26.69 5.64 -13.92
C HIS A 203 -28.17 5.39 -13.54
N GLU A 204 -28.45 4.39 -12.69
CA GLU A 204 -29.78 4.13 -12.15
C GLU A 204 -30.02 4.88 -10.82
N GLY A 205 -29.01 5.62 -10.35
CA GLY A 205 -29.06 6.38 -9.10
C GLY A 205 -28.68 5.57 -7.87
N GLN A 206 -28.10 4.37 -8.03
CA GLN A 206 -27.56 3.61 -6.90
C GLN A 206 -26.18 4.15 -6.51
N GLU A 207 -25.90 4.09 -5.21
CA GLU A 207 -24.66 4.54 -4.61
C GLU A 207 -24.08 3.46 -3.74
N ALA A 208 -22.76 3.39 -3.68
CA ALA A 208 -22.09 2.50 -2.77
C ALA A 208 -20.74 3.04 -2.34
N ARG A 209 -20.36 2.66 -1.11
CA ARG A 209 -19.02 2.84 -0.57
C ARG A 209 -18.42 1.47 -0.29
N TYR A 210 -17.24 1.20 -0.87
CA TYR A 210 -16.49 -0.03 -0.66
C TYR A 210 -15.12 0.28 -0.11
N ARG A 211 -14.55 -0.62 0.70
CA ARG A 211 -13.12 -0.59 1.02
C ARG A 211 -12.43 -1.78 0.37
N ALA A 212 -11.37 -1.51 -0.37
CA ALA A 212 -10.53 -2.51 -1.01
C ALA A 212 -9.17 -2.49 -0.30
N GLY A 213 -8.71 -3.62 0.21
CA GLY A 213 -7.40 -3.70 0.87
C GLY A 213 -7.33 -4.86 1.84
N ARG A 214 -6.14 -5.07 2.40
CA ARG A 214 -5.86 -6.15 3.34
C ARG A 214 -5.08 -5.64 4.53
N VAL A 215 -5.51 -6.03 5.71
CA VAL A 215 -4.82 -5.71 6.98
C VAL A 215 -4.36 -7.02 7.62
N PRO A 216 -3.10 -7.12 8.06
CA PRO A 216 -2.60 -8.35 8.68
C PRO A 216 -3.33 -8.67 9.99
N ILE A 217 -3.58 -9.96 10.23
CA ILE A 217 -4.07 -10.45 11.52
C ILE A 217 -2.87 -10.72 12.41
N ARG A 218 -2.76 -9.98 13.52
CA ARG A 218 -1.66 -10.06 14.49
C ARG A 218 -2.19 -10.13 15.93
N SER A 219 -1.38 -10.70 16.82
CA SER A 219 -1.75 -10.94 18.24
C SER A 219 -1.57 -9.72 19.15
N ALA A 220 -0.81 -8.72 18.71
CA ALA A 220 -0.55 -7.49 19.46
C ALA A 220 -0.73 -6.27 18.56
N ALA A 221 -0.95 -5.11 19.18
CA ALA A 221 -1.19 -3.86 18.47
C ALA A 221 0.04 -3.37 17.69
N ASN A 222 1.25 -3.84 18.03
CA ASN A 222 2.53 -3.54 17.34
C ASN A 222 2.78 -2.03 17.12
N ASP A 223 2.31 -1.17 18.05
CA ASP A 223 2.50 0.29 18.00
C ASP A 223 3.99 0.72 18.04
N LEU A 224 4.87 -0.20 18.41
CA LEU A 224 6.32 -0.08 18.40
C LEU A 224 6.94 -1.31 17.74
N PRO A 225 8.20 -1.24 17.26
CA PRO A 225 8.89 -2.41 16.74
C PRO A 225 8.83 -3.60 17.71
N VAL A 226 8.49 -4.78 17.19
CA VAL A 226 8.31 -6.01 17.98
C VAL A 226 9.48 -6.96 17.86
N ARG A 227 9.65 -7.89 18.80
CA ARG A 227 10.78 -8.82 18.80
C ARG A 227 10.52 -10.03 17.90
N GLY A 228 11.30 -10.19 16.85
CA GLY A 228 11.17 -11.29 15.87
C GLY A 228 11.39 -12.69 16.45
N TRP A 229 12.10 -12.78 17.57
CA TRP A 229 12.47 -14.03 18.26
C TRP A 229 11.52 -14.47 19.37
N HIS A 230 10.51 -13.67 19.73
CA HIS A 230 9.48 -14.04 20.74
C HIS A 230 8.13 -14.42 20.12
N GLY A 231 8.02 -14.45 18.79
CA GLY A 231 6.79 -14.80 18.08
C GLY A 231 5.75 -13.66 17.99
N GLU A 232 6.03 -12.52 18.62
CA GLU A 232 5.20 -11.29 18.62
C GLU A 232 4.96 -10.74 17.19
N SER A 233 5.90 -10.98 16.28
CA SER A 233 5.89 -10.52 14.89
C SER A 233 5.05 -11.39 13.93
N ARG A 234 4.31 -12.38 14.44
CA ARG A 234 3.58 -13.34 13.60
C ARG A 234 2.31 -12.74 13.02
N TRP A 235 2.20 -12.74 11.69
CA TRP A 235 0.93 -12.59 10.99
C TRP A 235 0.29 -13.97 10.78
N SER A 236 -0.94 -14.15 11.25
CA SER A 236 -1.69 -15.41 11.11
C SER A 236 -2.57 -15.45 9.86
N GLY A 237 -2.70 -14.32 9.17
CA GLY A 237 -3.52 -14.16 7.97
C GLY A 237 -3.71 -12.69 7.63
N ALA A 238 -4.78 -12.40 6.90
CA ALA A 238 -5.20 -11.04 6.57
C ALA A 238 -6.72 -10.93 6.61
N VAL A 239 -7.22 -9.78 7.06
CA VAL A 239 -8.63 -9.39 6.89
C VAL A 239 -8.76 -8.64 5.58
N PHE A 240 -9.73 -9.02 4.75
CA PHE A 240 -10.12 -8.24 3.58
C PHE A 240 -11.08 -7.14 4.02
N LEU A 241 -10.84 -5.90 3.59
CA LEU A 241 -11.69 -4.77 3.92
C LEU A 241 -13.01 -4.72 3.12
N SER A 242 -13.32 -5.77 2.34
CA SER A 242 -14.27 -5.78 1.20
C SER A 242 -15.77 -5.62 1.50
N ASP A 243 -16.11 -5.03 2.64
CA ASP A 243 -17.50 -4.82 3.02
C ASP A 243 -17.99 -3.44 2.56
N GLU A 244 -19.30 -3.39 2.35
CA GLU A 244 -20.01 -2.16 2.07
C GLU A 244 -20.07 -1.34 3.35
N VAL A 245 -19.57 -0.11 3.27
CA VAL A 245 -19.47 0.77 4.43
C VAL A 245 -20.68 1.70 4.42
N GLY A 246 -21.51 1.62 5.47
CA GLY A 246 -22.68 2.49 5.65
C GLY A 246 -22.36 3.98 5.77
#